data_AF-G0U3W6-F1
#
_entry.id   AF-G0U3W6-F1
#
_cell.length_a   1.000
_cell.length_b   1.000
_cell.length_c   1.000
_cell.angle_alpha   90.00
_cell.angle_beta   90.00
_cell.angle_gamma   90.00
#
_symmetry.space_group_name_H-M   'P 1'
#
loop_
_entity.id
_entity.type
_entity.pdbx_description
1 polymer ?
#
loop_
_entity_poly.entity_id
_entity_poly.type
_entity_poly.pdbx_seq_one_letter_code
_entity_poly.pdbx_strand_id
1 'polypeptide(L)'
;MTLGRVAAGIRTLLLQKKQSAASYMVSAGKVGNDEKWAQATMEYLHEKRHCNDSRKRQHDVDNERRVAFAFDRYCAVNEKVFDERITRLSERMTEALEVMEQLGMEEAKEEAVLLSSQQPPWNFRRPSLTPPIAGYEPGYGFDVPQLRARQAEYPPVARPTDDIEFGSDSDASFPLVDSYRIENLTAQCVAKLEKRHGELREAAPMTGVEGEAWEAYVALQKKALARQQLIFDLCNDPDFRERYNEDDEFRQQQWSQRGMLPLEIEEERLHEEGRHYAQEPAYHRFREM
;
A
#
# COMPACT_ATOMS: atom_id res chain seq x y z
N MET A 1 31.03 -31.20 -64.09
CA MET A 1 30.65 -32.46 -63.39
C MET A 1 31.65 -32.62 -62.25
N THR A 2 31.36 -32.70 -60.96
CA THR A 2 30.14 -32.84 -60.15
C THR A 2 30.50 -32.38 -58.73
N LEU A 3 29.48 -31.91 -58.00
CA LEU A 3 29.54 -31.30 -56.67
C LEU A 3 30.03 -32.25 -55.55
N GLY A 4 30.70 -31.68 -54.54
CA GLY A 4 30.97 -32.31 -53.23
C GLY A 4 30.81 -31.28 -52.11
N ARG A 5 29.88 -31.55 -51.19
CA ARG A 5 29.23 -30.61 -50.26
C ARG A 5 30.08 -30.18 -49.05
N VAL A 6 29.85 -28.93 -48.65
CA VAL A 6 30.22 -28.30 -47.36
C VAL A 6 29.31 -28.84 -46.25
N ALA A 7 29.89 -29.33 -45.15
CA ALA A 7 29.17 -29.61 -43.91
C ALA A 7 29.52 -28.52 -42.87
N ALA A 8 28.62 -27.55 -42.73
CA ALA A 8 28.67 -26.55 -41.66
C ALA A 8 28.16 -27.20 -40.36
N GLY A 9 29.04 -27.31 -39.35
CA GLY A 9 28.67 -27.77 -38.02
C GLY A 9 27.80 -26.76 -37.30
N ILE A 10 26.54 -27.11 -37.07
CA ILE A 10 25.60 -26.37 -36.23
C ILE A 10 26.05 -26.54 -34.77
N ARG A 11 26.59 -25.48 -34.16
CA ARG A 11 26.80 -25.41 -32.70
C ARG A 11 25.48 -25.01 -32.05
N THR A 12 24.70 -26.00 -31.64
CA THR A 12 23.54 -25.82 -30.77
C THR A 12 24.05 -25.52 -29.36
N LEU A 13 24.06 -24.24 -28.98
CA LEU A 13 24.23 -23.83 -27.58
C LEU A 13 22.92 -24.17 -26.84
N LEU A 14 22.92 -25.31 -26.15
CA LEU A 14 21.86 -25.65 -25.22
C LEU A 14 21.95 -24.70 -24.02
N LEU A 15 20.96 -23.81 -23.92
CA LEU A 15 20.64 -23.06 -22.70
C LEU A 15 20.35 -24.06 -21.58
N GLN A 16 21.36 -24.35 -20.75
CA GLN A 16 21.16 -25.07 -19.50
C GLN A 16 20.30 -24.20 -18.57
N LYS A 17 19.02 -24.53 -18.48
CA LYS A 17 18.15 -24.09 -17.38
C LYS A 17 18.89 -24.42 -16.08
N LYS A 18 19.23 -23.42 -15.26
CA LYS A 18 19.74 -23.63 -13.90
C LYS A 18 18.69 -24.44 -13.14
N GLN A 19 18.87 -25.75 -13.11
CA GLN A 19 18.07 -26.64 -12.28
C GLN A 19 18.41 -26.30 -10.84
N SER A 20 17.45 -25.75 -10.10
CA SER A 20 17.55 -25.69 -8.64
C SER A 20 17.69 -27.11 -8.12
N ALA A 21 18.37 -27.32 -6.99
CA ALA A 21 18.57 -28.64 -6.39
C ALA A 21 17.25 -29.42 -6.17
N ALA A 22 16.12 -28.71 -6.06
CA ALA A 22 14.77 -29.28 -6.04
C ALA A 22 14.39 -30.02 -7.34
N SER A 23 14.80 -29.53 -8.52
CA SER A 23 14.54 -30.22 -9.80
C SER A 23 15.27 -31.57 -9.91
N TYR A 24 16.41 -31.75 -9.24
CA TYR A 24 17.17 -33.00 -9.27
C TYR A 24 16.49 -34.11 -8.44
N MET A 25 15.80 -33.73 -7.36
CA MET A 25 15.03 -34.65 -6.51
C MET A 25 13.75 -35.15 -7.19
N VAL A 26 13.12 -34.34 -8.05
CA VAL A 26 11.91 -34.71 -8.80
C VAL A 26 12.17 -35.84 -9.82
N SER A 27 13.35 -35.87 -10.44
CA SER A 27 13.74 -36.93 -11.38
C SER A 27 14.09 -38.27 -10.72
N ALA A 28 14.23 -38.33 -9.39
CA ALA A 28 14.64 -39.53 -8.66
C ALA A 28 13.47 -40.40 -8.15
N GLY A 29 12.23 -40.14 -8.59
CA GLY A 29 11.08 -41.05 -8.40
C GLY A 29 10.60 -41.26 -6.96
N LYS A 30 11.04 -40.43 -6.01
CA LYS A 30 10.75 -40.59 -4.56
C LYS A 30 9.89 -39.47 -3.96
N VAL A 31 9.08 -38.80 -4.78
CA VAL A 31 8.32 -37.62 -4.37
C VAL A 31 6.83 -37.92 -4.58
N GLY A 32 6.02 -37.85 -3.51
CA GLY A 32 4.59 -38.15 -3.51
C GLY A 32 3.79 -37.22 -4.44
N ASN A 33 2.55 -37.57 -4.78
CA ASN A 33 1.72 -36.76 -5.68
C ASN A 33 1.49 -35.33 -5.13
N ASP A 34 1.33 -35.21 -3.80
CA ASP A 34 1.09 -33.93 -3.12
C ASP A 34 2.34 -33.04 -3.13
N GLU A 35 3.53 -33.61 -3.01
CA GLU A 35 4.79 -32.86 -3.07
C GLU A 35 5.05 -32.30 -4.46
N LYS A 36 4.61 -32.98 -5.53
CA LYS A 36 4.63 -32.43 -6.89
C LYS A 36 3.68 -31.24 -7.04
N TRP A 37 2.50 -31.33 -6.44
CA TRP A 37 1.55 -30.22 -6.42
C TRP A 37 2.11 -29.03 -5.64
N ALA A 38 2.67 -29.26 -4.45
CA ALA A 38 3.33 -28.23 -3.66
C ALA A 38 4.48 -27.57 -4.43
N GLN A 39 5.30 -28.34 -5.15
CA GLN A 39 6.36 -27.80 -6.00
C GLN A 39 5.79 -26.92 -7.11
N ALA A 40 4.71 -27.33 -7.78
CA ALA A 40 4.06 -26.52 -8.80
C ALA A 40 3.48 -25.22 -8.21
N THR A 41 2.93 -25.26 -6.99
CA THR A 41 2.46 -24.09 -6.27
C THR A 41 3.60 -23.13 -5.92
N MET A 42 4.77 -23.63 -5.53
CA MET A 42 5.95 -22.80 -5.28
C MET A 42 6.46 -22.11 -6.56
N GLU A 43 6.43 -22.81 -7.69
CA GLU A 43 6.75 -22.22 -9.00
C GLU A 43 5.74 -21.14 -9.42
N TYR A 44 4.47 -21.28 -9.03
CA TYR A 44 3.43 -20.28 -9.25
C TYR A 44 3.59 -19.05 -8.34
N LEU A 45 4.00 -19.25 -7.08
CA LEU A 45 4.26 -18.17 -6.13
C LEU A 45 5.46 -17.31 -6.53
N HIS A 46 6.48 -17.91 -7.15
CA HIS A 46 7.70 -17.22 -7.52
C HIS A 46 7.49 -16.24 -8.69
N GLU A 47 7.51 -14.94 -8.40
CA GLU A 47 7.50 -13.90 -9.42
C GLU A 47 8.84 -13.79 -10.16
N LYS A 48 8.79 -13.71 -11.50
CA LYS A 48 9.98 -13.64 -12.36
C LYS A 48 10.12 -12.25 -12.97
N ARG A 49 11.21 -11.55 -12.65
CA ARG A 49 11.63 -10.33 -13.35
C ARG A 49 12.05 -10.70 -14.77
N HIS A 50 11.26 -10.28 -15.76
CA HIS A 50 11.46 -10.61 -17.16
C HIS A 50 11.93 -9.39 -17.97
N CYS A 51 12.57 -9.66 -19.11
CA CYS A 51 13.01 -8.61 -20.03
C CYS A 51 11.81 -7.96 -20.75
N ASN A 52 12.02 -6.75 -21.26
CA ASN A 52 11.09 -6.10 -22.18
C ASN A 52 10.76 -7.01 -23.37
N ASP A 53 9.52 -6.98 -23.85
CA ASP A 53 9.07 -7.82 -24.96
C ASP A 53 9.77 -7.44 -26.28
N SER A 54 10.45 -8.41 -26.89
CA SER A 54 11.14 -8.28 -28.19
C SER A 54 10.23 -7.87 -29.37
N ARG A 55 8.91 -8.01 -29.22
CA ARG A 55 7.92 -7.60 -30.22
C ARG A 55 7.63 -6.10 -30.18
N LYS A 56 7.96 -5.41 -29.09
CA LYS A 56 7.79 -3.94 -29.00
C LYS A 56 8.66 -3.26 -30.06
N ARG A 57 8.11 -2.19 -30.64
CA ARG A 57 8.77 -1.31 -31.59
C ARG A 57 8.75 0.12 -31.08
N GLN A 58 9.66 0.93 -31.58
CA GLN A 58 9.84 2.30 -31.11
C GLN A 58 8.54 3.13 -31.19
N HIS A 59 7.83 3.04 -32.31
CA HIS A 59 6.60 3.80 -32.53
C HIS A 59 5.45 3.42 -31.58
N ASP A 60 5.31 2.13 -31.25
CA ASP A 60 4.27 1.66 -30.31
C ASP A 60 4.56 2.17 -28.89
N VAL A 61 5.82 2.07 -28.45
CA VAL A 61 6.26 2.55 -27.14
C VAL A 61 6.08 4.06 -27.01
N ASP A 62 6.44 4.82 -28.05
CA ASP A 62 6.25 6.27 -28.04
C ASP A 62 4.77 6.66 -28.09
N ASN A 63 3.93 5.89 -28.78
CA ASN A 63 2.49 6.11 -28.77
C ASN A 63 1.88 5.82 -27.39
N GLU A 64 2.30 4.75 -26.72
CA GLU A 64 1.89 4.45 -25.34
C GLU A 64 2.25 5.59 -24.38
N ARG A 65 3.46 6.18 -24.50
CA ARG A 65 3.84 7.37 -23.73
C ARG A 65 2.93 8.56 -24.00
N ARG A 66 2.59 8.81 -25.27
CA ARG A 66 1.67 9.90 -25.64
C ARG A 66 0.28 9.71 -25.06
N VAL A 67 -0.21 8.47 -25.07
CA VAL A 67 -1.52 8.12 -24.48
C VAL A 67 -1.49 8.33 -22.96
N ALA A 68 -0.42 7.92 -22.28
CA ALA A 68 -0.25 8.17 -20.85
C ALA A 68 -0.31 9.67 -20.52
N PHE A 69 0.51 10.52 -21.16
CA PHE A 69 0.45 11.97 -20.94
C PHE A 69 -0.91 12.59 -21.27
N ALA A 70 -1.63 12.05 -22.26
CA ALA A 70 -2.98 12.53 -22.58
C ALA A 70 -3.98 12.16 -21.47
N PHE A 71 -3.83 10.98 -20.87
CA PHE A 71 -4.63 10.53 -19.75
C PHE A 71 -4.34 11.34 -18.48
N ASP A 72 -3.07 11.60 -18.17
CA ASP A 72 -2.67 12.41 -17.00
C ASP A 72 -3.26 13.82 -17.11
N ARG A 73 -3.15 14.47 -18.28
CA ARG A 73 -3.81 15.77 -18.53
C ARG A 73 -5.33 15.74 -18.33
N TYR A 74 -5.97 14.61 -18.63
CA TYR A 74 -7.40 14.45 -18.40
C TYR A 74 -7.72 14.32 -16.91
N CYS A 75 -6.91 13.55 -16.16
CA CYS A 75 -7.09 13.32 -14.73
C CYS A 75 -6.75 14.56 -13.88
N ALA A 76 -5.75 15.36 -14.27
CA ALA A 76 -5.29 16.56 -13.57
C ALA A 76 -6.44 17.51 -13.17
N VAL A 77 -7.42 17.69 -14.05
CA VAL A 77 -8.59 18.55 -13.78
C VAL A 77 -9.45 17.95 -12.66
N ASN A 78 -9.67 16.64 -12.70
CA ASN A 78 -10.49 15.95 -11.71
C ASN A 78 -9.80 15.92 -10.33
N GLU A 79 -8.50 15.62 -10.29
CA GLU A 79 -7.72 15.56 -9.05
C GLU A 79 -7.67 16.92 -8.37
N LYS A 80 -7.35 17.98 -9.11
CA LYS A 80 -7.35 19.34 -8.56
C LYS A 80 -8.71 19.75 -7.97
N VAL A 81 -9.81 19.47 -8.69
CA VAL A 81 -11.16 19.80 -8.21
C VAL A 81 -11.55 18.95 -7.00
N PHE A 82 -11.09 17.70 -6.95
CA PHE A 82 -11.29 16.83 -5.80
C PHE A 82 -10.56 17.36 -4.58
N ASP A 83 -9.29 17.73 -4.71
CA ASP A 83 -8.47 18.29 -3.63
C ASP A 83 -9.10 19.56 -3.06
N GLU A 84 -9.43 20.53 -3.92
CA GLU A 84 -10.10 21.78 -3.51
C GLU A 84 -11.43 21.51 -2.78
N ARG A 85 -12.17 20.48 -3.20
CA ARG A 85 -13.44 20.09 -2.58
C ARG A 85 -13.22 19.49 -1.19
N ILE A 86 -12.21 18.63 -1.03
CA ILE A 86 -11.87 18.04 0.27
C ILE A 86 -11.37 19.12 1.23
N THR A 87 -10.50 20.02 0.77
CA THR A 87 -10.03 21.16 1.58
C THR A 87 -11.20 21.99 2.08
N ARG A 88 -12.14 22.38 1.20
CA ARG A 88 -13.33 23.14 1.59
C ARG A 88 -14.23 22.38 2.56
N LEU A 89 -14.39 21.06 2.37
CA LEU A 89 -15.18 20.25 3.29
C LEU A 89 -14.54 20.24 4.69
N SER A 90 -13.22 20.05 4.77
CA SER A 90 -12.48 20.09 6.03
C SER A 90 -12.60 21.45 6.71
N GLU A 91 -12.44 22.57 5.98
CA GLU A 91 -12.63 23.92 6.52
C GLU A 91 -14.01 24.09 7.15
N ARG A 92 -15.08 23.66 6.46
CA ARG A 92 -16.45 23.73 7.01
C ARG A 92 -16.67 22.87 8.24
N MET A 93 -16.05 21.70 8.29
CA MET A 93 -16.11 20.84 9.48
C MET A 93 -15.34 21.45 10.66
N THR A 94 -14.18 22.07 10.42
CA THR A 94 -13.41 22.80 11.43
C THR A 94 -14.19 24.01 11.96
N GLU A 95 -14.74 24.84 11.07
CA GLU A 95 -15.59 25.98 11.45
C GLU A 95 -16.77 25.54 12.32
N ALA A 96 -17.40 24.40 12.01
CA ALA A 96 -18.52 23.88 12.80
C ALA A 96 -18.10 23.50 14.23
N LEU A 97 -16.92 22.89 14.41
CA LEU A 97 -16.38 22.54 15.73
C LEU A 97 -16.01 23.79 16.54
N GLU A 98 -15.44 24.82 15.90
CA GLU A 98 -15.13 26.10 16.53
C GLU A 98 -16.41 26.84 16.97
N VAL A 99 -17.49 26.77 16.17
CA VAL A 99 -18.79 27.35 16.56
C VAL A 99 -19.38 26.64 17.78
N MET A 100 -19.23 25.32 17.90
CA MET A 100 -19.69 24.59 19.10
C MET A 100 -18.96 25.07 20.37
N GLU A 101 -17.66 25.34 20.27
CA GLU A 101 -16.86 25.92 21.35
C GLU A 101 -17.31 27.35 21.71
N GLN A 102 -17.54 28.20 20.71
CA GLN A 102 -18.04 29.57 20.94
C GLN A 102 -19.43 29.59 21.60
N LEU A 103 -20.26 28.59 21.35
CA LEU A 103 -21.58 28.42 21.96
C LEU A 103 -21.52 27.79 23.37
N GLY A 104 -20.33 27.40 23.86
CA GLY A 104 -20.14 26.78 25.17
C GLY A 104 -20.67 25.34 25.26
N MET A 105 -20.77 24.64 24.13
CA MET A 105 -21.28 23.27 24.05
C MET A 105 -20.17 22.22 24.25
N GLU A 106 -19.42 22.31 25.35
CA GLU A 106 -18.21 21.50 25.56
C GLU A 106 -18.48 19.98 25.58
N GLU A 107 -19.50 19.52 26.30
CA GLU A 107 -19.85 18.08 26.36
C GLU A 107 -20.20 17.53 24.97
N ALA A 108 -20.98 18.27 24.19
CA ALA A 108 -21.35 17.86 22.84
C ALA A 108 -20.15 17.85 21.88
N LYS A 109 -19.18 18.76 22.08
CA LYS A 109 -17.94 18.80 21.31
C LYS A 109 -17.06 17.58 21.64
N GLU A 110 -16.91 17.25 22.92
CA GLU A 110 -16.16 16.07 23.34
C GLU A 110 -16.75 14.78 22.77
N GLU A 111 -18.08 14.62 22.79
CA GLU A 111 -18.74 13.47 22.17
C GLU A 111 -18.61 13.45 20.64
N ALA A 112 -18.70 14.60 19.97
CA ALA A 112 -18.63 14.69 18.51
C ALA A 112 -17.23 14.45 17.93
N VAL A 113 -16.17 14.68 18.72
CA VAL A 113 -14.78 14.40 18.33
C VAL A 113 -14.46 12.90 18.40
N LEU A 114 -15.25 12.11 19.13
CA LEU A 114 -15.13 10.65 19.12
C LEU A 114 -15.51 10.08 17.75
N LEU A 115 -14.68 9.18 17.23
CA LEU A 115 -14.94 8.53 15.95
C LEU A 115 -16.19 7.64 16.06
N SER A 116 -17.22 7.95 15.26
CA SER A 116 -18.35 7.04 15.05
C SER A 116 -17.85 5.72 14.48
N SER A 117 -17.79 4.70 15.33
CA SER A 117 -17.10 3.43 15.03
C SER A 117 -17.98 2.43 14.28
N GLN A 118 -19.24 2.78 14.01
CA GLN A 118 -20.16 1.94 13.25
C GLN A 118 -19.84 2.01 11.76
N GLN A 119 -19.51 0.85 11.16
CA GLN A 119 -19.32 0.73 9.72
C GLN A 119 -20.63 0.91 8.95
N PRO A 120 -20.58 1.25 7.64
CA PRO A 120 -21.76 1.25 6.80
C PRO A 120 -22.53 -0.07 6.90
N PRO A 121 -23.87 -0.02 7.04
CA PRO A 121 -24.68 -1.23 7.20
C PRO A 121 -24.68 -2.11 5.95
N TRP A 122 -25.08 -3.37 6.08
CA TRP A 122 -25.10 -4.37 4.99
C TRP A 122 -25.93 -3.98 3.76
N ASN A 123 -26.88 -3.06 3.91
CA ASN A 123 -27.69 -2.52 2.82
C ASN A 123 -27.04 -1.31 2.12
N PHE A 124 -25.89 -0.82 2.59
CA PHE A 124 -25.07 0.13 1.88
C PHE A 124 -24.43 -0.58 0.68
N ARG A 125 -24.96 -0.31 -0.51
CA ARG A 125 -24.59 -1.03 -1.73
C ARG A 125 -23.43 -0.37 -2.43
N ARG A 126 -22.46 -1.18 -2.85
CA ARG A 126 -21.48 -0.76 -3.86
C ARG A 126 -22.21 -0.31 -5.13
N PRO A 127 -21.82 0.82 -5.76
CA PRO A 127 -22.31 1.17 -7.08
C PRO A 127 -22.01 0.03 -8.08
N SER A 128 -23.06 -0.46 -8.73
CA SER A 128 -22.97 -1.53 -9.73
C SER A 128 -22.96 -0.94 -11.14
N LEU A 129 -22.31 -1.64 -12.08
CA LEU A 129 -22.24 -1.24 -13.48
C LEU A 129 -23.63 -1.05 -14.10
N THR A 130 -24.58 -1.91 -13.74
CA THR A 130 -25.97 -1.85 -14.21
C THR A 130 -26.95 -1.66 -13.07
N PRO A 131 -28.10 -0.99 -13.32
CA PRO A 131 -29.17 -0.90 -12.34
C PRO A 131 -29.75 -2.28 -11.99
N PRO A 132 -30.34 -2.45 -10.79
CA PRO A 132 -31.10 -3.65 -10.44
C PRO A 132 -32.30 -3.85 -11.37
N ILE A 133 -32.57 -5.09 -11.75
CA ILE A 133 -33.74 -5.47 -12.55
C ILE A 133 -34.93 -5.74 -11.61
N ALA A 134 -36.14 -5.33 -12.03
CA ALA A 134 -37.36 -5.54 -11.26
C ALA A 134 -37.67 -7.04 -11.06
N GLY A 135 -37.95 -7.42 -9.80
CA GLY A 135 -38.35 -8.80 -9.45
C GLY A 135 -37.24 -9.84 -9.60
N TYR A 136 -35.96 -9.43 -9.66
CA TYR A 136 -34.86 -10.37 -9.70
C TYR A 136 -34.52 -10.89 -8.30
N GLU A 137 -34.87 -12.14 -8.04
CA GLU A 137 -34.29 -12.97 -6.99
C GLU A 137 -33.08 -13.75 -7.56
N PRO A 138 -32.09 -14.18 -6.75
CA PRO A 138 -30.96 -14.97 -7.24
C PRO A 138 -31.42 -16.17 -8.09
N GLY A 139 -30.99 -16.21 -9.36
CA GLY A 139 -31.38 -17.28 -10.28
C GLY A 139 -32.88 -17.39 -10.58
N TYR A 140 -33.66 -16.32 -10.38
CA TYR A 140 -35.13 -16.32 -10.52
C TYR A 140 -35.82 -17.42 -9.68
N GLY A 141 -35.32 -17.64 -8.46
CA GLY A 141 -35.84 -18.65 -7.53
C GLY A 141 -35.22 -20.05 -7.71
N PHE A 142 -34.23 -20.20 -8.59
CA PHE A 142 -33.41 -21.41 -8.66
C PHE A 142 -32.35 -21.40 -7.56
N ASP A 143 -32.73 -21.88 -6.38
CA ASP A 143 -31.85 -21.89 -5.21
C ASP A 143 -30.83 -23.04 -5.26
N VAL A 144 -29.55 -22.68 -5.13
CA VAL A 144 -28.44 -23.61 -4.88
C VAL A 144 -27.87 -23.35 -3.49
N PRO A 145 -28.33 -24.06 -2.44
CA PRO A 145 -27.97 -23.79 -1.05
C PRO A 145 -26.47 -23.84 -0.74
N GLN A 146 -25.69 -24.56 -1.56
CA GLN A 146 -24.25 -24.69 -1.42
C GLN A 146 -23.51 -23.36 -1.70
N LEU A 147 -24.05 -22.52 -2.59
CA LEU A 147 -23.40 -21.28 -3.02
C LEU A 147 -23.64 -20.09 -2.08
N ARG A 148 -24.67 -20.15 -1.23
CA ARG A 148 -24.97 -19.11 -0.23
C ARG A 148 -24.23 -19.30 1.10
N ALA A 149 -23.38 -20.33 1.20
CA ALA A 149 -22.60 -20.58 2.40
C ALA A 149 -21.60 -19.44 2.65
N ARG A 150 -21.57 -18.93 3.89
CA ARG A 150 -20.56 -17.94 4.30
C ARG A 150 -19.24 -18.65 4.56
N GLN A 151 -18.15 -18.11 4.02
CA GLN A 151 -16.81 -18.68 4.14
C GLN A 151 -15.95 -17.85 5.09
N ALA A 152 -14.89 -18.45 5.61
CA ALA A 152 -13.89 -17.74 6.42
C ALA A 152 -12.99 -16.87 5.53
N GLU A 153 -12.51 -15.77 6.08
CA GLU A 153 -11.49 -14.91 5.45
C GLU A 153 -10.08 -15.40 5.81
N TYR A 154 -9.11 -15.26 4.90
CA TYR A 154 -7.70 -15.61 5.14
C TYR A 154 -6.76 -14.51 4.60
N PRO A 155 -5.73 -14.10 5.36
CA PRO A 155 -5.39 -14.55 6.72
C PRO A 155 -6.41 -14.06 7.77
N PRO A 156 -6.56 -14.75 8.91
CA PRO A 156 -7.35 -14.21 10.01
C PRO A 156 -6.75 -12.88 10.45
N VAL A 157 -7.59 -11.84 10.53
CA VAL A 157 -7.15 -10.50 10.89
C VAL A 157 -6.82 -10.45 12.38
N ALA A 158 -5.62 -10.00 12.69
CA ALA A 158 -5.17 -9.71 14.06
C ALA A 158 -4.54 -8.32 14.09
N ARG A 159 -4.91 -7.52 15.09
CA ARG A 159 -4.48 -6.13 15.25
C ARG A 159 -3.73 -5.96 16.58
N PRO A 160 -2.82 -4.97 16.71
CA PRO A 160 -2.09 -4.76 17.96
C PRO A 160 -2.98 -4.51 19.19
N THR A 161 -4.21 -4.01 18.99
CA THR A 161 -5.19 -3.77 20.05
C THR A 161 -5.90 -5.04 20.54
N ASP A 162 -5.85 -6.13 19.79
CA ASP A 162 -6.53 -7.38 20.17
C ASP A 162 -5.88 -7.98 21.44
N ASP A 163 -4.59 -7.73 21.69
CA ASP A 163 -3.91 -8.09 22.93
C ASP A 163 -4.45 -7.32 24.17
N ILE A 164 -5.01 -6.12 23.96
CA ILE A 164 -5.62 -5.31 25.02
C ILE A 164 -7.04 -5.79 25.33
N GLU A 165 -7.80 -6.21 24.31
CA GLU A 165 -9.19 -6.62 24.46
C GLU A 165 -9.32 -8.10 24.88
N PHE A 166 -8.56 -8.99 24.23
CA PHE A 166 -8.70 -10.44 24.37
C PHE A 166 -7.49 -11.12 25.05
N GLY A 167 -6.46 -10.36 25.41
CA GLY A 167 -5.26 -10.87 26.08
C GLY A 167 -5.47 -11.22 27.57
N SER A 168 -4.41 -11.70 28.21
CA SER A 168 -4.42 -12.11 29.62
C SER A 168 -4.73 -10.97 30.58
N ASP A 169 -4.26 -9.76 30.25
CA ASP A 169 -4.51 -8.54 31.02
C ASP A 169 -5.58 -7.70 30.32
N SER A 170 -6.69 -8.33 29.91
CA SER A 170 -7.76 -7.65 29.17
C SER A 170 -8.34 -6.45 29.92
N ASP A 171 -8.62 -5.36 29.21
CA ASP A 171 -9.33 -4.22 29.78
C ASP A 171 -10.84 -4.45 29.83
N ALA A 172 -11.46 -4.17 30.97
CA ALA A 172 -12.91 -4.33 31.13
C ALA A 172 -13.71 -3.29 30.33
N SER A 173 -13.08 -2.16 29.97
CA SER A 173 -13.79 -1.00 29.41
C SER A 173 -13.44 -0.71 27.94
N PHE A 174 -12.86 -1.66 27.19
CA PHE A 174 -12.56 -1.45 25.77
C PHE A 174 -13.81 -0.94 25.01
N PRO A 175 -13.75 0.22 24.31
CA PRO A 175 -12.56 0.93 23.82
C PRO A 175 -11.98 2.03 24.74
N LEU A 176 -12.53 2.27 25.93
CA LEU A 176 -12.12 3.30 26.90
C LEU A 176 -10.99 2.78 27.82
N VAL A 177 -9.78 2.72 27.28
CA VAL A 177 -8.59 2.17 27.95
C VAL A 177 -7.73 3.29 28.54
N ASP A 178 -7.09 3.03 29.68
CA ASP A 178 -6.15 3.96 30.31
C ASP A 178 -4.94 4.31 29.40
N SER A 179 -4.50 5.57 29.46
CA SER A 179 -3.46 6.13 28.58
C SER A 179 -2.15 5.34 28.62
N TYR A 180 -1.68 4.94 29.82
CA TYR A 180 -0.41 4.23 29.99
C TYR A 180 -0.36 2.89 29.22
N ARG A 181 -1.51 2.22 29.03
CA ARG A 181 -1.57 0.98 28.24
C ARG A 181 -1.39 1.27 26.76
N ILE A 182 -1.93 2.38 26.28
CA ILE A 182 -1.78 2.82 24.89
C ILE A 182 -0.36 3.37 24.63
N GLU A 183 0.26 4.03 25.60
CA GLU A 183 1.67 4.42 25.56
C GLU A 183 2.58 3.18 25.37
N ASN A 184 2.37 2.17 26.21
CA ASN A 184 3.08 0.90 26.13
C ASN A 184 2.86 0.20 24.77
N LEU A 185 1.61 0.17 24.29
CA LEU A 185 1.29 -0.39 22.97
C LEU A 185 2.03 0.38 21.86
N THR A 186 2.05 1.70 21.92
CA THR A 186 2.69 2.56 20.93
C THR A 186 4.20 2.30 20.88
N ALA A 187 4.87 2.25 22.04
CA ALA A 187 6.30 1.93 22.13
C ALA A 187 6.63 0.53 21.57
N GLN A 188 5.79 -0.48 21.88
CA GLN A 188 5.95 -1.82 21.32
C GLN A 188 5.75 -1.84 19.80
N CYS A 189 4.77 -1.08 19.28
CA CYS A 189 4.52 -0.98 17.85
C CYS A 189 5.68 -0.33 17.11
N VAL A 190 6.28 0.73 17.66
CA VAL A 190 7.48 1.37 17.09
C VAL A 190 8.61 0.37 16.96
N ALA A 191 8.94 -0.34 18.05
CA ALA A 191 10.02 -1.32 18.05
C ALA A 191 9.75 -2.51 17.10
N LYS A 192 8.53 -3.05 17.10
CA LYS A 192 8.12 -4.16 16.21
C LYS A 192 8.15 -3.72 14.74
N LEU A 193 7.67 -2.52 14.42
CA LEU A 193 7.67 -1.97 13.06
C LEU A 193 9.09 -1.74 12.57
N GLU A 194 9.96 -1.13 13.37
CA GLU A 194 11.36 -0.87 13.00
C GLU A 194 12.10 -2.16 12.69
N LYS A 195 11.97 -3.16 13.57
CA LYS A 195 12.60 -4.47 13.40
C LYS A 195 12.14 -5.14 12.10
N ARG A 196 10.82 -5.25 11.89
CA ARG A 196 10.26 -5.89 10.69
C ARG A 196 10.63 -5.14 9.41
N HIS A 197 10.63 -3.81 9.47
CA HIS A 197 11.05 -2.99 8.35
C HIS A 197 12.51 -3.24 7.98
N GLY A 198 13.42 -3.25 8.96
CA GLY A 198 14.83 -3.55 8.75
C GLY A 198 15.05 -4.95 8.16
N GLU A 199 14.39 -5.96 8.73
CA GLU A 199 14.45 -7.35 8.24
C GLU A 199 13.98 -7.47 6.78
N LEU A 200 12.85 -6.86 6.43
CA LEU A 200 12.30 -6.91 5.07
C LEU A 200 13.14 -6.11 4.08
N ARG A 201 13.62 -4.94 4.48
CA ARG A 201 14.49 -4.10 3.64
C ARG A 201 15.81 -4.79 3.32
N GLU A 202 16.36 -5.55 4.27
CA GLU A 202 17.56 -6.36 4.06
C GLU A 202 17.28 -7.58 3.16
N ALA A 203 16.19 -8.31 3.42
CA ALA A 203 15.88 -9.54 2.70
C ALA A 203 15.39 -9.32 1.26
N ALA A 204 14.62 -8.26 1.03
CA ALA A 204 13.94 -7.98 -0.23
C ALA A 204 13.99 -6.47 -0.58
N PRO A 205 15.16 -5.95 -1.00
CA PRO A 205 15.28 -4.56 -1.39
C PRO A 205 14.44 -4.28 -2.66
N MET A 206 13.60 -3.24 -2.59
CA MET A 206 12.75 -2.78 -3.68
C MET A 206 13.13 -1.34 -4.10
N THR A 207 12.93 -1.02 -5.38
CA THR A 207 13.26 0.29 -5.97
C THR A 207 12.23 0.66 -7.02
N GLY A 208 12.23 1.91 -7.49
CA GLY A 208 11.20 2.44 -8.38
C GLY A 208 9.89 2.66 -7.63
N VAL A 209 8.79 2.81 -8.37
CA VAL A 209 7.49 3.26 -7.85
C VAL A 209 6.99 2.42 -6.66
N GLU A 210 7.02 1.09 -6.77
CA GLU A 210 6.54 0.19 -5.68
C GLU A 210 7.47 0.21 -4.46
N GLY A 211 8.79 0.38 -4.67
CA GLY A 211 9.75 0.51 -3.58
C GLY A 211 9.60 1.83 -2.82
N GLU A 212 9.45 2.93 -3.55
CA GLU A 212 9.17 4.25 -2.98
C GLU A 212 7.82 4.27 -2.25
N ALA A 213 6.79 3.63 -2.81
CA ALA A 213 5.49 3.49 -2.14
C ALA A 213 5.60 2.70 -0.83
N TRP A 214 6.39 1.61 -0.80
CA TRP A 214 6.63 0.84 0.43
C TRP A 214 7.37 1.68 1.49
N GLU A 215 8.45 2.37 1.13
CA GLU A 215 9.21 3.19 2.06
C GLU A 215 8.37 4.39 2.56
N ALA A 216 7.59 5.02 1.69
CA ALA A 216 6.66 6.08 2.07
C ALA A 216 5.57 5.56 3.02
N TYR A 217 5.00 4.39 2.74
CA TYR A 217 4.03 3.74 3.63
C TYR A 217 4.62 3.52 5.03
N VAL A 218 5.81 2.91 5.12
CA VAL A 218 6.46 2.66 6.42
C VAL A 218 6.83 3.97 7.11
N ALA A 219 7.33 4.97 6.39
CA ALA A 219 7.64 6.29 6.94
C ALA A 219 6.39 6.98 7.53
N LEU A 220 5.25 6.88 6.86
CA LEU A 220 3.97 7.40 7.37
C LEU A 220 3.50 6.66 8.63
N GLN A 221 3.67 5.33 8.71
CA GLN A 221 3.38 4.57 9.94
C GLN A 221 4.28 5.00 11.09
N LYS A 222 5.58 5.18 10.85
CA LYS A 222 6.53 5.68 11.86
C LYS A 222 6.15 7.09 12.32
N LYS A 223 5.83 7.99 11.38
CA LYS A 223 5.38 9.37 11.67
C LYS A 223 4.11 9.38 12.53
N ALA A 224 3.15 8.50 12.24
CA ALA A 224 1.91 8.39 13.02
C ALA A 224 2.19 7.94 14.47
N LEU A 225 3.02 6.92 14.67
CA LEU A 225 3.41 6.45 16.00
C LEU A 225 4.24 7.49 16.77
N ALA A 226 5.17 8.18 16.11
CA ALA A 226 5.96 9.25 16.72
C ALA A 226 5.08 10.43 17.18
N ARG A 227 4.06 10.79 16.37
CA ARG A 227 3.07 11.80 16.75
C ARG A 227 2.24 11.35 17.94
N GLN A 228 1.83 10.08 17.99
CA GLN A 228 1.08 9.53 19.12
C GLN A 228 1.88 9.66 20.43
N GLN A 229 3.18 9.33 20.41
CA GLN A 229 4.06 9.51 21.56
C GLN A 229 4.22 10.99 21.95
N LEU A 230 4.37 11.88 20.97
CA LEU A 230 4.45 13.33 21.25
C LEU A 230 3.17 13.84 21.94
N ILE A 231 1.99 13.38 21.52
CA ILE A 231 0.72 13.78 22.15
C ILE A 231 0.69 13.32 23.62
N PHE A 232 1.14 12.10 23.92
CA PHE A 232 1.27 11.65 25.31
C PHE A 232 2.25 12.50 26.11
N ASP A 233 3.42 12.81 25.56
CA ASP A 233 4.41 13.66 26.22
C ASP A 233 3.85 15.07 26.53
N LEU A 234 3.11 15.66 25.58
CA LEU A 234 2.45 16.97 25.76
C LEU A 234 1.31 16.92 26.79
N CYS A 235 0.66 15.78 26.97
CA CYS A 235 -0.40 15.63 27.97
C CYS A 235 0.17 15.35 29.38
N ASN A 236 1.28 14.63 29.46
CA ASN A 236 1.88 14.19 30.72
C ASN A 236 2.81 15.26 31.33
N ASP A 237 3.39 16.15 30.53
CA ASP A 237 4.30 17.22 30.95
C ASP A 237 3.76 18.62 30.58
N PRO A 238 3.12 19.34 31.53
CA PRO A 238 2.59 20.69 31.30
C PRO A 238 3.66 21.71 30.94
N ASP A 239 4.85 21.64 31.55
CA ASP A 239 5.95 22.59 31.30
C ASP A 239 6.45 22.43 29.85
N PHE A 240 6.56 21.18 29.38
CA PHE A 240 6.88 20.89 27.99
C PHE A 240 5.79 21.40 27.02
N ARG A 241 4.50 21.24 27.39
CA ARG A 241 3.38 21.73 26.58
C ARG A 241 3.34 23.25 26.46
N GLU A 242 3.55 23.98 27.55
CA GLU A 242 3.60 25.45 27.53
C GLU A 242 4.70 25.92 26.59
N ARG A 243 5.92 25.41 26.76
CA ARG A 243 7.05 25.73 25.87
C ARG A 243 6.79 25.39 24.41
N TYR A 244 6.13 24.26 24.13
CA TYR A 244 5.76 23.84 22.78
C TYR A 244 4.74 24.76 22.10
N ASN A 245 3.86 25.39 22.88
CA ASN A 245 2.86 26.32 22.36
C ASN A 245 3.45 27.71 22.11
N GLU A 246 4.40 28.16 22.93
CA GLU A 246 4.98 29.50 22.85
C GLU A 246 6.06 29.66 21.78
N ASP A 247 6.84 28.62 21.48
CA ASP A 247 8.02 28.69 20.61
C ASP A 247 7.88 27.80 19.37
N ASP A 248 7.70 28.44 18.21
CA ASP A 248 7.58 27.77 16.90
C ASP A 248 8.88 27.08 16.46
N GLU A 249 10.06 27.62 16.80
CA GLU A 249 11.34 26.99 16.47
C GLU A 249 11.52 25.70 17.30
N PHE A 250 11.17 25.76 18.58
CA PHE A 250 11.16 24.58 19.44
C PHE A 250 10.20 23.51 18.91
N ARG A 251 9.00 23.90 18.45
CA ARG A 251 8.04 22.98 17.84
C ARG A 251 8.60 22.26 16.62
N GLN A 252 9.19 23.01 15.68
CA GLN A 252 9.80 22.43 14.48
C GLN A 252 10.99 21.52 14.81
N GLN A 253 11.80 21.90 15.81
CA GLN A 253 12.91 21.07 16.29
C GLN A 253 12.40 19.74 16.86
N GLN A 254 11.33 19.76 17.67
CA GLN A 254 10.71 18.54 18.21
C GLN A 254 10.18 17.64 17.09
N TRP A 255 9.57 18.22 16.05
CA TRP A 255 9.11 17.45 14.89
C TRP A 255 10.26 16.78 14.14
N SER A 256 11.34 17.51 13.90
CA SER A 256 12.52 16.98 13.20
C SER A 256 13.19 15.85 13.99
N GLN A 257 13.44 16.05 15.29
CA GLN A 257 14.10 15.04 16.15
C GLN A 257 13.29 13.74 16.26
N ARG A 258 11.96 13.83 16.16
CA ARG A 258 11.04 12.68 16.23
C ARG A 258 10.69 12.10 14.87
N GLY A 259 11.26 12.62 13.78
CA GLY A 259 11.03 12.12 12.42
C GLY A 259 9.66 12.47 11.83
N MET A 260 9.01 13.53 12.30
CA MET A 260 7.69 13.99 11.84
C MET A 260 7.78 15.03 10.72
N LEU A 261 8.62 14.76 9.72
CA LEU A 261 8.85 15.67 8.60
C LEU A 261 7.71 15.61 7.57
N PRO A 262 7.50 16.69 6.77
CA PRO A 262 6.59 16.66 5.62
C PRO A 262 6.96 15.55 4.62
N LEU A 263 5.96 15.02 3.92
CA LEU A 263 6.18 14.14 2.79
C LEU A 263 6.15 15.00 1.52
N GLU A 264 7.28 15.07 0.83
CA GLU A 264 7.38 15.81 -0.44
C GLU A 264 6.91 14.92 -1.58
N ILE A 265 5.95 15.43 -2.36
CA ILE A 265 5.47 14.81 -3.59
C ILE A 265 5.89 15.72 -4.74
N GLU A 266 6.59 15.17 -5.72
CA GLU A 266 7.04 15.93 -6.87
C GLU A 266 5.85 16.52 -7.65
N GLU A 267 6.07 17.66 -8.31
CA GLU A 267 5.05 18.33 -9.10
C GLU A 267 4.55 17.44 -10.25
N GLU A 268 3.25 17.56 -10.54
CA GLU A 268 2.60 16.82 -11.62
C GLU A 268 3.21 17.17 -12.99
N ARG A 269 3.62 16.14 -13.74
CA ARG A 269 4.25 16.30 -15.06
C ARG A 269 3.25 16.01 -16.17
N LEU A 270 2.67 17.08 -16.74
CA LEU A 270 1.66 16.99 -17.80
C LEU A 270 2.23 16.80 -19.23
N HIS A 271 3.54 16.99 -19.36
CA HIS A 271 4.25 16.98 -20.63
C HIS A 271 5.60 16.28 -20.50
N GLU A 272 6.07 15.76 -21.63
CA GLU A 272 7.41 15.18 -21.76
C GLU A 272 8.47 16.23 -21.45
N GLU A 273 9.46 15.86 -20.63
CA GLU A 273 10.57 16.73 -20.29
C GLU A 273 11.53 16.91 -21.48
N GLY A 274 12.13 18.09 -21.60
CA GLY A 274 13.18 18.33 -22.57
C GLY A 274 14.39 17.44 -22.29
N ARG A 275 14.60 16.41 -23.10
CA ARG A 275 15.65 15.41 -22.83
C ARG A 275 17.01 15.83 -23.36
N HIS A 276 18.05 15.69 -22.54
CA HIS A 276 19.45 15.79 -22.96
C HIS A 276 19.89 14.50 -23.66
N TYR A 277 20.89 14.56 -24.56
CA TYR A 277 21.38 13.37 -25.30
C TYR A 277 21.94 12.26 -24.39
N ALA A 278 22.29 12.59 -23.15
CA ALA A 278 22.81 11.65 -22.15
C ALA A 278 21.71 10.95 -21.34
N GLN A 279 20.43 11.30 -21.53
CA GLN A 279 19.30 10.73 -20.79
C GLN A 279 18.69 9.50 -21.48
N GLU A 280 19.46 8.84 -22.34
CA GLU A 280 19.02 7.58 -22.94
C GLU A 280 18.97 6.46 -21.88
N PRO A 281 17.97 5.57 -21.94
CA PRO A 281 17.90 4.43 -21.03
C PRO A 281 19.13 3.51 -21.17
N ALA A 282 19.46 2.77 -20.12
CA ALA A 282 20.63 1.88 -20.06
C ALA A 282 20.52 0.59 -20.90
N TYR A 283 19.54 0.49 -21.81
CA TYR A 283 19.34 -0.67 -22.68
C TYR A 283 19.44 -0.27 -24.16
N HIS A 284 19.69 -1.25 -25.04
CA HIS A 284 19.70 -1.01 -26.48
C HIS A 284 18.34 -0.53 -26.95
N ARG A 285 18.31 0.56 -27.74
CA ARG A 285 17.09 1.15 -28.27
C ARG A 285 16.15 0.12 -28.89
N PHE A 286 14.85 0.35 -28.78
CA PHE A 286 13.86 -0.51 -29.41
C PHE A 286 14.05 -0.52 -30.93
N ARG A 287 13.73 -1.66 -31.54
CA ARG A 287 13.80 -1.82 -32.99
C ARG A 287 12.78 -0.89 -33.67
N GLU A 288 13.21 -0.19 -34.72
CA GLU A 288 12.34 0.71 -35.47
C GLU A 288 11.43 -0.05 -36.46
N MET A 289 11.97 -1.05 -37.18
CA MET A 289 11.25 -1.88 -38.17
C MET A 289 11.42 -3.38 -37.89
#